data_AF-A0A528TL93-F1
#
_entry.id   AF-A0A528TL93-F1
#
_cell.length_a   1.000
_cell.length_b   1.000
_cell.length_c   1.000
_cell.angle_alpha   90.00
_cell.angle_beta   90.00
_cell.angle_gamma   90.00
#
_symmetry.space_group_name_H-M   'P 1'
#
loop_
_entity.id
_entity.type
_entity.pdbx_description
1 polymer ?
#
loop_
_entity_poly.entity_id
_entity_poly.type
_entity_poly.pdbx_seq_one_letter_code
_entity_poly.pdbx_strand_id
1 'polypeptide(L)'
;MSAPRLTTIGFDADDTLWQNEQFFRLTEKRFAALLAEHGDHEHIAARLLEAERRNLALYGFGIKGFTLSMIETAVAITNGEVPGSV
;
A
#
# COMPACT_ATOMS: atom_id res chain seq x y z
N MET A 1 31.00 0.19 37.86
CA MET A 1 30.43 -1.03 37.22
C MET A 1 30.55 -0.85 35.72
N SER A 2 31.05 -1.85 34.98
CA SER A 2 31.18 -1.76 33.51
C SER A 2 29.79 -1.90 32.87
N ALA A 3 29.51 -1.11 31.83
CA ALA A 3 28.25 -1.21 31.11
C ALA A 3 28.12 -2.61 30.47
N PRO A 4 26.91 -3.20 30.43
CA PRO A 4 26.71 -4.51 29.82
C PRO A 4 27.13 -4.49 28.33
N ARG A 5 27.83 -5.54 27.89
CA ARG A 5 28.28 -5.67 26.49
C ARG A 5 27.07 -5.88 25.57
N LEU A 6 26.98 -5.07 24.52
CA LEU A 6 26.02 -5.24 23.44
C LEU A 6 26.32 -6.54 22.68
N THR A 7 25.36 -7.47 22.63
CA THR A 7 25.54 -8.78 21.95
C THR A 7 24.71 -8.91 20.67
N THR A 8 23.78 -8.00 20.44
CA THR A 8 22.80 -8.10 19.34
C THR A 8 22.42 -6.71 18.84
N ILE A 9 22.33 -6.57 17.52
CA ILE A 9 21.84 -5.37 16.83
C ILE A 9 20.76 -5.82 15.86
N GLY A 10 19.55 -5.29 16.00
CA GLY A 10 18.48 -5.46 15.03
C GLY A 10 18.58 -4.39 13.96
N PHE A 11 18.49 -4.80 12.70
CA PHE A 11 18.34 -3.89 11.57
C PHE A 11 16.93 -4.07 11.03
N ASP A 12 16.24 -2.94 10.85
CA ASP A 12 15.05 -2.94 10.00
C ASP A 12 15.46 -3.27 8.56
N ALA A 13 14.52 -3.74 7.75
CA ALA A 13 14.81 -4.27 6.43
C ALA A 13 14.48 -3.25 5.33
N ASP A 14 13.20 -2.90 5.22
CA ASP A 14 12.67 -2.03 4.18
C ASP A 14 13.14 -0.58 4.41
N ASP A 15 13.67 0.04 3.36
CA ASP A 15 14.26 1.39 3.36
C ASP A 15 15.42 1.59 4.36
N THR A 16 15.91 0.51 4.99
CA THR A 16 17.12 0.46 5.81
C THR A 16 18.22 -0.37 5.16
N LEU A 17 17.94 -1.62 4.79
CA LEU A 17 18.87 -2.53 4.11
C LEU A 17 18.69 -2.49 2.58
N TRP A 18 17.48 -2.27 2.09
CA TRP A 18 17.17 -2.17 0.67
C TRP A 18 16.04 -1.16 0.40
N GLN A 19 15.95 -0.67 -0.83
CA GLN A 19 14.88 0.25 -1.24
C GLN A 19 13.54 -0.49 -1.33
N ASN A 20 12.49 0.09 -0.75
CA ASN A 20 11.16 -0.51 -0.72
C ASN A 20 10.06 0.51 -1.07
N GLU A 21 9.99 1.65 -0.39
CA GLU A 21 8.93 2.66 -0.54
C GLU A 21 8.77 3.19 -1.97
N GLN A 22 9.87 3.29 -2.73
CA GLN A 22 9.82 3.72 -4.13
C GLN A 22 8.91 2.81 -4.99
N PHE A 23 8.87 1.51 -4.71
CA PHE A 23 8.03 0.56 -5.44
C PHE A 23 6.55 0.70 -5.07
N PHE A 24 6.24 0.98 -3.81
CA PHE A 24 4.88 1.28 -3.37
C PHE A 24 4.36 2.56 -4.05
N ARG A 25 5.14 3.65 -4.01
CA ARG A 25 4.78 4.92 -4.67
C ARG A 25 4.61 4.79 -6.18
N LEU A 26 5.50 4.04 -6.84
CA LEU A 26 5.38 3.78 -8.27
C LEU A 26 4.09 3.02 -8.60
N THR A 27 3.74 2.05 -7.77
CA THR A 27 2.54 1.22 -7.94
C THR A 27 1.27 2.04 -7.70
N GLU A 28 1.22 2.83 -6.63
CA GLU A 28 0.11 3.76 -6.35
C GLU A 28 -0.09 4.75 -7.51
N LYS A 29 0.99 5.35 -8.02
CA LYS A 29 0.90 6.26 -9.16
C LYS A 29 0.34 5.60 -10.41
N ARG A 30 0.75 4.36 -10.69
CA ARG A 30 0.20 3.58 -11.81
C ARG A 30 -1.25 3.21 -11.58
N PHE A 31 -1.62 2.82 -10.36
CA PHE A 31 -2.99 2.52 -9.97
C PHE A 31 -3.90 3.73 -10.15
N ALA A 32 -3.49 4.90 -9.66
CA ALA A 32 -4.21 6.15 -9.88
C ALA A 32 -4.36 6.48 -11.37
N ALA A 33 -3.32 6.26 -12.17
CA ALA A 33 -3.39 6.47 -13.62
C ALA A 33 -4.39 5.53 -14.32
N LEU A 34 -4.53 4.28 -13.85
CA LEU A 34 -5.54 3.35 -14.36
C LEU A 34 -6.97 3.81 -14.08
N LEU A 35 -7.18 4.57 -13.01
CA LEU A 35 -8.48 5.09 -12.58
C LEU A 35 -8.68 6.57 -12.90
N ALA A 36 -7.88 7.14 -13.80
CA ALA A 36 -7.88 8.58 -14.07
C ALA A 36 -9.22 9.12 -14.62
N GLU A 37 -10.05 8.27 -15.24
CA GLU A 37 -11.40 8.64 -15.67
C GLU A 37 -12.39 8.81 -14.50
N HIS A 38 -12.03 8.33 -13.31
CA HIS A 38 -12.89 8.33 -12.12
C HIS A 38 -12.42 9.30 -11.03
N GLY A 39 -11.29 9.99 -11.22
CA GLY A 39 -10.78 10.96 -10.26
C GLY A 39 -9.33 11.35 -10.54
N ASP A 40 -8.92 12.48 -9.95
CA ASP A 40 -7.51 12.85 -9.95
C ASP A 40 -6.68 11.98 -8.99
N HIS A 41 -5.36 12.08 -9.09
CA HIS A 41 -4.44 11.26 -8.31
C HIS A 41 -4.68 11.40 -6.79
N GLU A 42 -4.91 12.62 -6.29
CA GLU A 42 -5.12 12.87 -4.86
C GLU A 42 -6.41 12.21 -4.38
N HIS A 43 -7.48 12.29 -5.16
CA HIS A 43 -8.74 11.61 -4.86
C HIS A 43 -8.55 10.09 -4.80
N ILE A 44 -7.95 9.47 -5.82
CA ILE A 44 -7.75 8.02 -5.86
C ILE A 44 -6.85 7.55 -4.70
N ALA A 45 -5.74 8.26 -4.43
CA ALA A 45 -4.83 7.94 -3.34
C ALA A 45 -5.50 8.05 -1.97
N ALA A 46 -6.33 9.08 -1.74
CA ALA A 46 -7.09 9.22 -0.50
C ALA A 46 -8.09 8.07 -0.31
N ARG A 47 -8.75 7.63 -1.39
CA ARG A 47 -9.68 6.48 -1.34
C ARG A 47 -8.95 5.17 -1.05
N LEU A 48 -7.77 4.98 -1.62
CA LEU A 48 -6.91 3.82 -1.34
C LEU A 48 -6.46 3.79 0.12
N LEU A 49 -5.98 4.93 0.64
CA LEU A 49 -5.57 5.04 2.04
C LEU A 49 -6.71 4.71 3.00
N GLU A 50 -7.93 5.17 2.72
CA GLU A 50 -9.10 4.84 3.54
C GLU A 50 -9.44 3.34 3.50
N ALA A 51 -9.27 2.67 2.36
CA ALA A 51 -9.44 1.23 2.25
C ALA A 51 -8.35 0.48 3.06
N GLU A 52 -7.08 0.87 2.93
CA GLU A 52 -5.98 0.29 3.69
C GLU A 52 -6.17 0.45 5.20
N ARG A 53 -6.55 1.66 5.66
CA ARG A 53 -6.82 1.93 7.08
C ARG A 53 -7.94 1.07 7.64
N ARG A 54 -9.03 0.91 6.89
CA ARG A 54 -10.15 0.04 7.28
C ARG A 54 -9.73 -1.42 7.34
N ASN A 55 -8.87 -1.86 6.43
CA ASN A 55 -8.47 -3.26 6.28
C ASN A 55 -7.26 -3.66 7.14
N LEU A 56 -6.57 -2.69 7.74
CA LEU A 56 -5.35 -2.92 8.51
C LEU A 56 -5.54 -3.97 9.62
N ALA A 57 -6.71 -3.95 10.30
CA ALA A 57 -7.02 -4.89 11.37
C ALA A 57 -7.15 -6.34 10.89
N LEU A 58 -7.47 -6.56 9.60
CA LEU A 58 -7.68 -7.88 9.02
C LEU A 58 -6.46 -8.38 8.23
N TYR A 59 -5.86 -7.52 7.41
CA TYR A 59 -4.77 -7.90 6.51
C TYR A 59 -3.37 -7.66 7.09
N GLY A 60 -3.27 -6.78 8.09
CA GLY A 60 -1.97 -6.30 8.58
C GLY A 60 -1.24 -5.45 7.52
N PHE A 61 0.07 -5.26 7.74
CA PHE A 61 0.93 -4.51 6.83
C PHE A 61 1.46 -5.41 5.70
N GLY A 62 1.81 -4.77 4.57
CA GLY A 62 2.55 -5.39 3.48
C GLY A 62 1.78 -5.55 2.17
N ILE A 63 2.48 -6.03 1.15
CA ILE A 63 2.05 -5.96 -0.25
C ILE A 63 0.72 -6.67 -0.57
N LYS A 64 0.37 -7.71 0.20
CA LYS A 64 -0.90 -8.43 0.01
C LYS A 64 -2.10 -7.60 0.44
N GLY A 65 -2.02 -6.97 1.61
CA GLY A 65 -3.07 -6.07 2.10
C GLY A 65 -3.21 -4.84 1.20
N PHE A 66 -2.09 -4.31 0.72
CA PHE A 66 -2.06 -3.23 -0.26
C PHE A 66 -2.78 -3.62 -1.56
N THR A 67 -2.44 -4.79 -2.14
CA THR A 67 -3.07 -5.29 -3.37
C THR A 67 -4.57 -5.49 -3.23
N LEU A 68 -5.03 -6.11 -2.13
CA LEU A 68 -6.46 -6.31 -1.90
C LEU A 68 -7.19 -4.97 -1.72
N SER A 69 -6.56 -4.01 -1.03
CA SER A 69 -7.13 -2.67 -0.85
C SER A 69 -7.21 -1.90 -2.17
N MET A 70 -6.26 -2.07 -3.10
CA MET A 70 -6.36 -1.52 -4.46
C MET A 70 -7.56 -2.11 -5.22
N ILE A 71 -7.78 -3.43 -5.15
CA ILE A 71 -8.92 -4.09 -5.80
C ILE A 71 -10.24 -3.56 -5.23
N GLU A 72 -10.39 -3.53 -3.91
CA GLU A 72 -11.58 -2.97 -3.25
C GLU A 72 -11.81 -1.50 -3.62
N THR A 73 -10.74 -0.71 -3.70
CA THR A 73 -10.80 0.71 -4.07
C THR A 73 -11.27 0.87 -5.52
N ALA A 74 -10.73 0.08 -6.45
CA ALA A 74 -11.15 0.10 -7.85
C ALA A 74 -12.65 -0.26 -7.98
N VAL A 75 -13.10 -1.32 -7.30
CA VAL A 75 -14.52 -1.71 -7.28
C VAL A 75 -15.39 -0.59 -6.72
N ALA A 76 -14.98 0.04 -5.62
CA ALA A 76 -15.76 1.10 -5.00
C ALA A 76 -15.85 2.38 -5.85
N ILE A 77 -14.74 2.80 -6.47
CA ILE A 77 -14.68 4.04 -7.27
C ILE A 77 -15.42 3.90 -8.60
N THR A 78 -15.40 2.71 -9.18
CA THR A 78 -16.09 2.40 -10.44
C THR A 78 -17.55 1.98 -10.23
N ASN A 79 -18.06 2.01 -9.00
CA ASN A 79 -19.39 1.50 -8.65
C ASN A 79 -19.62 0.03 -9.08
N GLY A 80 -18.58 -0.79 -9.06
CA GLY A 80 -18.63 -2.20 -9.43
C GLY A 80 -18.48 -2.48 -10.92
N GLU A 81 -18.25 -1.47 -11.77
CA GLU A 81 -18.11 -1.62 -13.22
C GLU A 81 -16.68 -2.01 -13.67
N VAL A 82 -15.84 -2.53 -12.77
CA VAL A 82 -14.52 -3.06 -13.15
C VAL A 82 -14.69 -4.31 -14.04
N PRO A 83 -14.04 -4.37 -15.22
CA PRO A 83 -14.07 -5.56 -16.06
C PRO A 83 -13.52 -6.79 -15.32
N GLY A 84 -14.30 -7.87 -15.28
CA GLY A 84 -13.94 -9.12 -14.60
C GLY A 84 -13.37 -10.22 -15.50
N SER A 85 -13.35 -10.00 -16.82
CA SER A 85 -12.77 -10.95 -17.77
C SER A 85 -11.26 -10.77 -17.87
N VAL A 86 -10.52 -11.87 -17.78
CA VAL A 86 -9.05 -11.93 -17.96
C VAL A 86 -8.73 -12.61 -19.28
#